data_AF-A0A934YQ51-F1
#
_entry.id   AF-A0A934YQ51-F1
#
_cell.length_a   1.000
_cell.length_b   1.000
_cell.length_c   1.000
_cell.angle_alpha   90.00
_cell.angle_beta   90.00
_cell.angle_gamma   90.00
#
_symmetry.space_group_name_H-M   'P 1'
#
loop_
_entity.id
_entity.type
_entity.pdbx_description
1 polymer ?
#
loop_
_entity_poly.entity_id
_entity_poly.type
_entity_poly.pdbx_seq_one_letter_code
_entity_poly.pdbx_strand_id
1 'polypeptide(L)'
;MAAKPLHRRPVEPPERDSLATRRDASESPAEGAAKPPKAPAKTGRRRAAKIVAGALVGVGAVVAAVRTSGYRLPPGVKLVSLSPWQYLVVAAAARRIVDPDSPDAPTADAVDVAGFVDDYVTRMPAGLRADVGGLLGVVEHLAPLRAGHRRRFTNLGPEAQDAALAWLERAGGPFAGAFDGLRALVFMGYYRDARTWPLLGYEGPTLPPQPARATQAPGGGGP
;
A
#
# COMPACT_ATOMS: atom_id res chain seq x y z
N MET A 1 13.52 -12.60 48.98
CA MET A 1 12.53 -12.95 47.95
C MET A 1 13.27 -13.71 46.84
N ALA A 2 13.15 -15.05 46.81
CA ALA A 2 13.87 -15.90 45.89
C ALA A 2 13.03 -16.16 44.63
N ALA A 3 13.61 -15.94 43.45
CA ALA A 3 12.96 -16.10 42.16
C ALA A 3 12.78 -17.59 41.83
N LYS A 4 11.54 -17.96 41.46
CA LYS A 4 11.13 -19.31 41.09
C LYS A 4 11.62 -19.63 39.66
N PRO A 5 12.37 -20.71 39.41
CA PRO A 5 12.89 -21.02 38.09
C PRO A 5 11.78 -21.52 37.16
N LEU A 6 11.68 -20.93 35.97
CA LEU A 6 10.76 -21.33 34.91
C LEU A 6 11.26 -22.60 34.21
N HIS A 7 10.50 -23.67 34.39
CA HIS A 7 10.70 -24.97 33.76
C HIS A 7 10.38 -24.86 32.26
N ARG A 8 11.40 -24.85 31.39
CA ARG A 8 11.21 -24.92 29.93
C ARG A 8 10.72 -26.32 29.57
N ARG A 9 9.54 -26.42 28.96
CA ARG A 9 9.05 -27.66 28.36
C ARG A 9 9.80 -27.98 27.06
N PRO A 10 10.09 -29.26 26.76
CA PRO A 10 10.67 -29.67 25.49
C PRO A 10 9.70 -29.40 24.33
N VAL A 11 10.24 -28.96 23.20
CA VAL A 11 9.51 -28.79 21.94
C VAL A 11 9.55 -30.14 21.21
N GLU A 12 8.40 -30.79 21.05
CA GLU A 12 8.28 -31.99 20.22
C GLU A 12 8.28 -31.62 18.73
N PRO A 13 9.01 -32.37 17.88
CA PRO A 13 9.01 -32.18 16.44
C PRO A 13 7.71 -32.68 15.80
N PRO A 14 7.25 -32.05 14.70
CA PRO A 14 6.03 -32.47 14.01
C PRO A 14 6.21 -33.82 13.31
N GLU A 15 5.29 -34.71 13.66
CA GLU A 15 5.04 -36.04 13.11
C GLU A 15 4.79 -35.98 11.60
N ARG A 16 5.64 -36.67 10.82
CA ARG A 16 5.51 -36.80 9.37
C ARG A 16 4.73 -38.07 9.06
N ASP A 17 3.42 -37.94 8.84
CA ASP A 17 2.58 -39.03 8.36
C ASP A 17 2.66 -39.20 6.84
N SER A 18 3.52 -40.15 6.47
CA SER A 18 3.36 -41.23 5.49
C SER A 18 2.07 -41.33 4.66
N LEU A 19 2.26 -41.21 3.34
CA LEU A 19 1.91 -42.20 2.30
C LEU A 19 0.68 -43.13 2.51
N ALA A 20 -0.35 -42.96 1.68
CA ALA A 20 -1.06 -44.07 1.01
C ALA A 20 -1.91 -43.54 -0.17
N THR A 21 -1.56 -43.74 -1.44
CA THR A 21 -1.88 -44.87 -2.34
C THR A 21 -3.36 -45.00 -2.75
N ARG A 22 -3.60 -45.31 -4.03
CA ARG A 22 -4.86 -45.62 -4.77
C ARG A 22 -5.42 -44.42 -5.52
N ARG A 23 -5.91 -44.47 -6.76
CA ARG A 23 -6.30 -45.47 -7.78
C ARG A 23 -6.72 -44.57 -8.98
N ASP A 24 -6.86 -44.92 -10.24
CA ASP A 24 -6.81 -46.13 -11.05
C ASP A 24 -6.60 -45.61 -12.48
N ALA A 25 -5.88 -46.39 -13.29
CA ALA A 25 -5.93 -46.26 -14.73
C ALA A 25 -7.24 -46.89 -15.25
N SER A 26 -7.94 -46.18 -16.12
CA SER A 26 -8.72 -46.81 -17.19
C SER A 26 -8.89 -45.84 -18.37
N GLU A 27 -8.08 -46.08 -19.40
CA GLU A 27 -8.44 -45.74 -20.77
C GLU A 27 -9.69 -46.53 -21.18
N SER A 28 -10.62 -45.88 -21.89
CA SER A 28 -11.36 -46.56 -22.95
C SER A 28 -11.83 -45.55 -24.01
N PRO A 29 -11.51 -45.78 -25.30
CA PRO A 29 -11.94 -44.96 -26.42
C PRO A 29 -13.26 -45.49 -27.02
N ALA A 30 -14.21 -44.61 -27.30
CA ALA A 30 -15.34 -44.91 -28.17
C ALA A 30 -15.81 -43.66 -28.93
N GLU A 31 -15.31 -43.61 -30.15
CA GLU A 31 -15.90 -43.06 -31.36
C GLU A 31 -17.42 -43.24 -31.44
N GLY A 32 -18.16 -42.16 -31.73
CA GLY A 32 -19.62 -42.19 -31.84
C GLY A 32 -20.20 -40.84 -32.24
N ALA A 33 -20.23 -40.58 -33.54
CA ALA A 33 -20.78 -39.38 -34.16
C ALA A 33 -22.30 -39.24 -33.93
N ALA A 34 -22.73 -38.08 -33.43
CA ALA A 34 -24.06 -37.53 -33.70
C ALA A 34 -24.01 -36.00 -33.56
N LYS A 35 -24.14 -35.30 -34.69
CA LYS A 35 -24.12 -33.84 -34.79
C LYS A 35 -25.53 -33.31 -34.48
N PRO A 36 -25.76 -32.59 -33.36
CA PRO A 36 -27.08 -32.02 -33.08
C PRO A 36 -27.38 -30.84 -34.02
N PRO A 37 -28.67 -30.60 -34.33
CA PRO A 37 -29.09 -29.56 -35.28
C PRO A 37 -28.71 -28.15 -34.82
N LYS A 38 -28.27 -27.33 -35.78
CA LYS A 38 -27.93 -25.90 -35.59
C LYS A 38 -29.14 -25.13 -35.06
N ALA A 39 -29.05 -24.68 -33.80
CA ALA A 39 -29.99 -23.76 -33.20
C ALA A 39 -29.97 -22.38 -33.92
N PRO A 40 -31.10 -21.68 -34.02
CA PRO A 40 -31.19 -20.38 -34.68
C PRO A 40 -30.35 -19.32 -33.94
N ALA A 41 -29.61 -18.53 -34.72
CA ALA A 41 -28.75 -17.46 -34.24
C ALA A 41 -29.55 -16.38 -33.50
N LYS A 42 -29.47 -16.36 -32.16
CA LYS A 42 -30.02 -15.29 -31.32
C LYS A 42 -29.07 -14.08 -31.32
N THR A 43 -29.05 -13.34 -32.42
CA THR A 43 -28.20 -12.16 -32.66
C THR A 43 -28.76 -10.85 -32.06
N GLY A 44 -29.26 -10.89 -30.81
CA GLY A 44 -29.88 -9.71 -30.17
C GLY A 44 -29.31 -9.33 -28.80
N ARG A 45 -28.89 -10.29 -27.98
CA ARG A 45 -28.54 -10.06 -26.57
C ARG A 45 -27.13 -9.48 -26.36
N ARG A 46 -26.20 -9.73 -27.29
CA ARG A 46 -24.81 -9.26 -27.18
C ARG A 46 -24.64 -7.75 -27.43
N ARG A 47 -25.56 -7.09 -28.14
CA ARG A 47 -25.51 -5.64 -28.35
C ARG A 47 -26.04 -4.86 -27.14
N ALA A 48 -27.10 -5.35 -26.49
CA ALA A 48 -27.62 -4.74 -25.26
C ALA A 48 -26.62 -4.81 -24.08
N ALA A 49 -25.91 -5.93 -23.92
CA ALA A 49 -24.88 -6.09 -22.89
C ALA A 49 -23.72 -5.10 -23.03
N LYS A 50 -23.35 -4.70 -24.26
CA LYS A 50 -22.28 -3.72 -24.51
C LYS A 50 -22.68 -2.28 -24.15
N ILE A 51 -23.96 -1.92 -24.29
CA ILE A 51 -24.45 -0.57 -23.97
C ILE A 51 -24.57 -0.38 -22.45
N VAL A 52 -25.01 -1.39 -21.71
CA VAL A 52 -25.09 -1.34 -20.23
C VAL A 52 -23.69 -1.34 -19.60
N ALA A 53 -22.75 -2.13 -20.12
CA ALA A 53 -21.36 -2.12 -19.67
C ALA A 53 -20.66 -0.78 -19.95
N GLY A 54 -20.90 -0.17 -21.13
CA GLY A 54 -20.36 1.15 -21.47
C GLY A 54 -20.93 2.28 -20.59
N ALA A 55 -22.22 2.22 -20.25
CA ALA A 55 -22.86 3.22 -19.38
C ALA A 55 -22.37 3.15 -17.92
N LEU A 56 -22.15 1.95 -17.37
CA LEU A 56 -21.58 1.79 -16.01
C LEU A 56 -20.13 2.28 -15.92
N VAL A 57 -19.32 2.05 -16.96
CA VAL A 57 -17.93 2.56 -17.02
C VAL A 57 -17.92 4.09 -17.17
N GLY A 58 -18.80 4.66 -18.01
CA GLY A 58 -18.91 6.10 -18.20
C GLY A 58 -19.34 6.85 -16.93
N VAL A 59 -20.35 6.34 -16.21
CA VAL A 59 -20.80 6.94 -14.94
C VAL A 59 -19.74 6.79 -13.85
N GLY A 60 -19.09 5.62 -13.75
CA GLY A 60 -18.00 5.39 -12.79
C GLY A 60 -16.81 6.33 -13.00
N ALA A 61 -16.40 6.55 -14.26
CA ALA A 61 -15.31 7.46 -14.60
C ALA A 61 -15.64 8.93 -14.29
N VAL A 62 -16.88 9.38 -14.55
CA VAL A 62 -17.31 10.74 -14.21
C VAL A 62 -17.36 10.95 -12.70
N VAL A 63 -17.91 9.99 -11.94
CA VAL A 63 -17.93 10.07 -10.46
C VAL A 63 -16.51 10.09 -9.90
N ALA A 64 -15.61 9.26 -10.45
CA ALA A 64 -14.20 9.28 -10.07
C ALA A 64 -13.54 10.64 -10.38
N ALA A 65 -13.78 11.22 -11.56
CA ALA A 65 -13.23 12.52 -11.95
C ALA A 65 -13.75 13.67 -11.07
N VAL A 66 -15.05 13.70 -10.77
CA VAL A 66 -15.64 14.70 -9.86
C VAL A 66 -15.11 14.53 -8.43
N ARG A 67 -14.85 13.29 -7.99
CA ARG A 67 -14.33 13.01 -6.66
C ARG A 67 -12.83 13.21 -6.50
N THR A 68 -12.07 13.31 -7.59
CA THR A 68 -10.60 13.47 -7.56
C THR A 68 -10.13 14.85 -8.04
N SER A 69 -11.07 15.74 -8.41
CA SER A 69 -10.79 17.13 -8.79
C SER A 69 -10.88 18.09 -7.60
N GLY A 70 -10.33 19.29 -7.78
CA GLY A 70 -10.39 20.39 -6.82
C GLY A 70 -9.26 20.42 -5.77
N TYR A 71 -8.32 19.47 -5.85
CA TYR A 71 -7.16 19.43 -4.96
C TYR A 71 -6.13 20.46 -5.38
N ARG A 72 -5.68 21.27 -4.42
CA ARG A 72 -4.58 22.23 -4.60
C ARG A 72 -3.38 21.71 -3.83
N LEU A 73 -2.27 21.57 -4.53
CA LEU A 73 -1.00 21.20 -3.91
C LEU A 73 -0.40 22.41 -3.18
N PRO A 74 0.34 22.18 -2.10
CA PRO A 74 1.21 23.19 -1.53
C PRO A 74 2.20 23.72 -2.57
N PRO A 75 2.60 25.00 -2.50
CA PRO A 75 3.59 25.56 -3.42
C PRO A 75 4.92 24.80 -3.30
N GLY A 76 5.59 24.58 -4.43
CA GLY A 76 6.89 23.92 -4.48
C GLY A 76 6.85 22.39 -4.60
N VAL A 77 5.70 21.75 -4.37
CA VAL A 77 5.55 20.30 -4.56
C VAL A 77 5.56 19.97 -6.07
N LYS A 78 6.47 19.08 -6.46
CA LYS A 78 6.55 18.53 -7.82
C LYS A 78 6.23 17.03 -7.74
N LEU A 79 5.10 16.65 -8.31
CA LEU A 79 4.68 15.24 -8.32
C LEU A 79 5.37 14.46 -9.43
N VAL A 80 5.71 13.20 -9.11
CA VAL A 80 6.36 12.26 -10.04
C VAL A 80 5.44 11.10 -10.39
N SER A 81 4.79 10.45 -9.42
CA SER A 81 3.93 9.28 -9.64
C SER A 81 2.47 9.49 -9.25
N LEU A 82 2.25 10.07 -8.07
CA LEU A 82 0.95 10.29 -7.47
C LEU A 82 0.24 11.44 -8.17
N SER A 83 -1.07 11.33 -8.20
CA SER A 83 -1.94 12.47 -8.53
C SER A 83 -2.07 13.43 -7.33
N PRO A 84 -2.51 14.69 -7.53
CA PRO A 84 -2.62 15.67 -6.45
C PRO A 84 -3.42 15.23 -5.23
N TRP A 85 -4.52 14.52 -5.43
CA TRP A 85 -5.35 14.05 -4.33
C TRP A 85 -4.68 12.91 -3.55
N GLN A 86 -4.00 11.99 -4.23
CA GLN A 86 -3.26 10.89 -3.60
C GLN A 86 -2.15 11.43 -2.69
N TYR A 87 -1.40 12.41 -3.18
CA TYR A 87 -0.37 13.09 -2.39
C TYR A 87 -0.95 13.67 -1.10
N LEU A 88 -2.08 14.38 -1.19
CA LEU A 88 -2.72 15.00 -0.04
C LEU A 88 -3.31 13.98 0.94
N VAL A 89 -3.80 12.83 0.46
CA VAL A 89 -4.23 11.71 1.31
C VAL A 89 -3.05 11.16 2.10
N VAL A 90 -1.90 10.92 1.44
CA VAL A 90 -0.68 10.46 2.11
C VAL A 90 -0.22 11.47 3.15
N ALA A 91 -0.16 12.76 2.80
CA ALA A 91 0.23 13.82 3.74
C ALA A 91 -0.71 13.89 4.96
N ALA A 92 -2.02 13.83 4.73
CA ALA A 92 -3.01 13.83 5.81
C ALA A 92 -2.90 12.58 6.69
N ALA A 93 -2.76 11.40 6.09
CA ALA A 93 -2.60 10.15 6.84
C ALA A 93 -1.28 10.14 7.63
N ALA A 94 -0.18 10.63 7.05
CA ALA A 94 1.11 10.71 7.71
C ALA A 94 1.04 11.58 8.98
N ARG A 95 0.39 12.75 8.93
CA ARG A 95 0.14 13.60 10.11
C ARG A 95 -0.63 12.91 11.25
N ARG A 96 -1.36 11.84 10.97
CA ARG A 96 -2.11 11.08 11.99
C ARG A 96 -1.39 9.82 12.44
N ILE A 97 -0.67 9.16 11.54
CA ILE A 97 0.06 7.92 11.81
C ILE A 97 1.38 8.19 12.55
N VAL A 98 2.07 9.29 12.20
CA VAL A 98 3.30 9.76 12.84
C VAL A 98 3.05 11.16 13.40
N ASP A 99 2.31 11.20 14.51
CA ASP A 99 2.10 12.41 15.31
C ASP A 99 3.02 12.34 16.53
N PRO A 100 4.19 13.02 16.51
CA PRO A 100 5.14 12.87 17.59
C PRO A 100 4.68 13.60 18.86
N ASP A 101 4.81 12.93 20.01
CA ASP A 101 4.46 13.51 21.31
C ASP A 101 5.43 14.62 21.77
N SER A 102 6.64 14.67 21.19
CA SER A 102 7.66 15.65 21.54
C SER A 102 7.59 16.88 20.62
N PRO A 103 7.60 18.12 21.17
CA PRO A 103 7.64 19.34 20.37
C PRO A 103 8.93 19.50 19.55
N ASP A 104 10.01 18.82 19.95
CA ASP A 104 11.31 18.87 19.25
C ASP A 104 11.40 17.86 18.11
N ALA A 105 10.44 16.94 18.01
CA ALA A 105 10.39 15.96 16.94
C ALA A 105 9.93 16.62 15.62
N PRO A 106 10.56 16.30 14.48
CA PRO A 106 10.14 16.86 13.20
C PRO A 106 8.77 16.28 12.81
N THR A 107 7.87 17.10 12.29
CA THR A 107 6.57 16.62 11.82
C THR A 107 6.69 15.83 10.52
N ALA A 108 5.64 15.07 10.18
CA ALA A 108 5.56 14.34 8.91
C ALA A 108 5.80 15.24 7.68
N ASP A 109 5.27 16.47 7.72
CA ASP A 109 5.44 17.44 6.65
C ASP A 109 6.89 17.99 6.62
N ALA A 110 7.54 18.16 7.78
CA ALA A 110 8.90 18.67 7.88
C ALA A 110 9.98 17.69 7.35
N VAL A 111 9.66 16.39 7.28
CA VAL A 111 10.51 15.35 6.67
C VAL A 111 10.01 14.92 5.28
N ASP A 112 8.99 15.59 4.75
CA ASP A 112 8.38 15.33 3.43
C ASP A 112 8.02 13.86 3.19
N VAL A 113 7.27 13.25 4.12
CA VAL A 113 6.82 11.85 3.99
C VAL A 113 6.05 11.64 2.67
N ALA A 114 5.17 12.58 2.30
CA ALA A 114 4.37 12.46 1.09
C ALA A 114 5.20 12.53 -0.19
N GLY A 115 6.19 13.43 -0.28
CA GLY A 115 7.12 13.48 -1.41
C GLY A 115 8.00 12.24 -1.51
N PHE A 116 8.43 11.68 -0.37
CA PHE A 116 9.13 10.40 -0.39
C PHE A 116 8.24 9.26 -0.92
N VAL A 117 7.00 9.15 -0.44
CA VAL A 117 6.08 8.10 -0.90
C VAL A 117 5.80 8.26 -2.40
N ASP A 118 5.65 9.49 -2.89
CA ASP A 118 5.49 9.79 -4.31
C ASP A 118 6.65 9.24 -5.15
N ASP A 119 7.89 9.56 -4.78
CA ASP A 119 9.09 9.03 -5.43
C ASP A 119 9.21 7.50 -5.30
N TYR A 120 8.92 6.95 -4.12
CA TYR A 120 9.01 5.50 -3.89
C TYR A 120 8.04 4.72 -4.79
N VAL A 121 6.82 5.23 -4.97
CA VAL A 121 5.79 4.61 -5.83
C VAL A 121 6.19 4.62 -7.32
N THR A 122 7.07 5.52 -7.76
CA THR A 122 7.63 5.49 -9.13
C THR A 122 8.41 4.20 -9.42
N ARG A 123 9.06 3.64 -8.40
CA ARG A 123 9.92 2.46 -8.51
C ARG A 123 9.16 1.14 -8.42
N MET A 124 7.87 1.19 -8.10
CA MET A 124 7.01 0.01 -8.03
C MET A 124 6.62 -0.50 -9.42
N PRO A 125 6.42 -1.83 -9.58
CA PRO A 125 5.72 -2.38 -10.74
C PRO A 125 4.34 -1.74 -10.93
N ALA A 126 3.89 -1.60 -12.19
CA ALA A 126 2.65 -0.89 -12.52
C ALA A 126 1.41 -1.44 -11.80
N GLY A 127 1.33 -2.77 -11.59
CA GLY A 127 0.24 -3.40 -10.83
C GLY A 127 0.20 -2.91 -9.38
N LEU A 128 1.34 -2.95 -8.68
CA LEU A 128 1.43 -2.50 -7.30
C LEU A 128 1.19 -0.98 -7.17
N ARG A 129 1.60 -0.18 -8.15
CA ARG A 129 1.27 1.25 -8.22
C ARG A 129 -0.24 1.48 -8.30
N ALA A 130 -0.94 0.67 -9.12
CA ALA A 130 -2.39 0.74 -9.21
C ALA A 130 -3.06 0.32 -7.89
N ASP A 131 -2.53 -0.71 -7.21
CA ASP A 131 -3.02 -1.15 -5.90
C ASP A 131 -2.85 -0.05 -4.84
N VAL A 132 -1.71 0.65 -4.81
CA VAL A 132 -1.51 1.83 -3.94
C VAL A 132 -2.54 2.93 -4.27
N GLY A 133 -2.79 3.18 -5.56
CA GLY A 133 -3.84 4.13 -5.96
C GLY A 133 -5.24 3.73 -5.47
N GLY A 134 -5.58 2.44 -5.54
CA GLY A 134 -6.82 1.88 -5.03
C GLY A 134 -6.95 1.99 -3.51
N LEU A 135 -5.87 1.67 -2.78
CA LEU A 135 -5.74 1.87 -1.34
C LEU A 135 -6.02 3.33 -0.95
N LEU A 136 -5.35 4.28 -1.58
CA LEU A 136 -5.55 5.70 -1.28
C LEU A 136 -6.99 6.15 -1.59
N GLY A 137 -7.64 5.56 -2.60
CA GLY A 137 -9.07 5.79 -2.88
C GLY A 137 -9.99 5.25 -1.78
N VAL A 138 -9.66 4.11 -1.18
CA VAL A 138 -10.38 3.57 -0.01
C VAL A 138 -10.25 4.52 1.18
N VAL A 139 -9.04 5.00 1.47
CA VAL A 139 -8.79 5.96 2.55
C VAL A 139 -9.55 7.26 2.32
N GLU A 140 -9.50 7.82 1.10
CA GLU A 140 -10.08 9.13 0.82
C GLU A 140 -11.62 9.14 0.84
N HIS A 141 -12.25 8.06 0.41
CA HIS A 141 -13.69 8.04 0.15
C HIS A 141 -14.47 7.03 1.00
N LEU A 142 -13.93 5.82 1.21
CA LEU A 142 -14.66 4.74 1.87
C LEU A 142 -14.49 4.78 3.39
N ALA A 143 -13.26 4.99 3.88
CA ALA A 143 -13.00 5.01 5.32
C ALA A 143 -13.79 6.11 6.06
N PRO A 144 -13.84 7.38 5.60
CA PRO A 144 -14.71 8.41 6.16
C PRO A 144 -16.19 8.02 6.21
N LEU A 145 -16.70 7.45 5.11
CA LEU A 145 -18.10 7.06 5.01
C LEU A 145 -18.45 5.98 6.05
N ARG A 146 -17.54 5.03 6.24
CA ARG A 146 -17.69 3.94 7.21
C ARG A 146 -17.51 4.39 8.65
N ALA A 147 -16.75 5.45 8.88
CA ALA A 147 -16.67 6.16 10.16
C ALA A 147 -17.84 7.14 10.41
N GLY A 148 -18.84 7.21 9.51
CA GLY A 148 -20.02 8.05 9.69
C GLY A 148 -19.88 9.49 9.16
N HIS A 149 -18.81 9.79 8.43
CA HIS A 149 -18.57 11.11 7.86
C HIS A 149 -18.95 11.19 6.38
N ARG A 150 -19.56 12.31 5.97
CA ARG A 150 -19.96 12.55 4.57
C ARG A 150 -18.94 13.31 3.73
N ARG A 151 -17.89 13.84 4.37
CA ARG A 151 -16.78 14.53 3.71
C ARG A 151 -15.65 13.54 3.42
N ARG A 152 -14.80 13.89 2.45
CA ARG A 152 -13.60 13.11 2.10
C ARG A 152 -12.55 13.23 3.20
N PHE A 153 -11.66 12.25 3.33
CA PHE A 153 -10.68 12.15 4.41
C PHE A 153 -9.81 13.41 4.54
N THR A 154 -9.28 13.90 3.42
CA THR A 154 -8.48 15.15 3.38
C THR A 154 -9.22 16.41 3.84
N ASN A 155 -10.57 16.40 3.85
CA ASN A 155 -11.42 17.51 4.27
C ASN A 155 -12.04 17.30 5.67
N LEU A 156 -11.63 16.25 6.39
CA LEU A 156 -11.99 16.02 7.79
C LEU A 156 -11.06 16.77 8.73
N GLY A 157 -11.55 17.09 9.92
CA GLY A 157 -10.69 17.51 11.03
C GLY A 157 -9.91 16.32 11.62
N PRO A 158 -8.89 16.57 12.45
CA PRO A 158 -7.97 15.54 12.94
C PRO A 158 -8.67 14.33 13.60
N GLU A 159 -9.60 14.56 14.53
CA GLU A 159 -10.30 13.48 15.24
C GLU A 159 -11.12 12.58 14.29
N ALA A 160 -11.74 13.19 13.26
CA ALA A 160 -12.52 12.45 12.26
C ALA A 160 -11.61 11.69 11.28
N GLN A 161 -10.40 12.18 11.02
CA GLN A 161 -9.38 11.41 10.30
C GLN A 161 -8.95 10.19 11.12
N ASP A 162 -8.71 10.35 12.41
CA ASP A 162 -8.34 9.25 13.31
C ASP A 162 -9.42 8.18 13.36
N ALA A 163 -10.69 8.58 13.48
CA ALA A 163 -11.82 7.65 13.45
C ALA A 163 -11.89 6.85 12.14
N ALA A 164 -11.58 7.48 11.00
CA ALA A 164 -11.53 6.81 9.69
C ALA A 164 -10.37 5.81 9.59
N LEU A 165 -9.18 6.18 10.06
CA LEU A 165 -8.02 5.28 10.08
C LEU A 165 -8.23 4.10 11.06
N ALA A 166 -8.76 4.37 12.25
CA ALA A 166 -9.09 3.36 13.24
C ALA A 166 -10.21 2.42 12.78
N TRP A 167 -11.12 2.88 11.90
CA TRP A 167 -12.06 1.97 11.24
C TRP A 167 -11.33 1.04 10.26
N LEU A 168 -10.42 1.57 9.45
CA LEU A 168 -9.68 0.79 8.44
C LEU A 168 -8.84 -0.32 9.10
N GLU A 169 -8.16 0.02 10.21
CA GLU A 169 -7.39 -0.92 11.03
C GLU A 169 -8.28 -2.05 11.60
N ARG A 170 -9.46 -1.71 12.13
CA ARG A 170 -10.38 -2.69 12.75
C ARG A 170 -11.22 -3.50 11.76
N ALA A 171 -11.36 -3.04 10.51
CA ALA A 171 -12.23 -3.67 9.51
C ALA A 171 -11.75 -5.08 9.10
N GLY A 172 -10.49 -5.43 9.34
CA GLY A 172 -9.92 -6.74 9.05
C GLY A 172 -9.77 -7.05 7.56
N GLY A 173 -9.35 -8.27 7.24
CA GLY A 173 -9.21 -8.78 5.87
C GLY A 173 -8.37 -7.84 4.98
N PRO A 174 -8.82 -7.52 3.75
CA PRO A 174 -8.05 -6.67 2.84
C PRO A 174 -7.92 -5.22 3.35
N PHE A 175 -8.80 -4.74 4.24
CA PHE A 175 -8.74 -3.39 4.79
C PHE A 175 -7.63 -3.22 5.83
N ALA A 176 -7.42 -4.24 6.67
CA ALA A 176 -6.29 -4.24 7.60
C ALA A 176 -4.96 -4.24 6.84
N GLY A 177 -4.80 -5.10 5.82
CA GLY A 177 -3.60 -5.10 4.98
C GLY A 177 -3.39 -3.78 4.23
N ALA A 178 -4.48 -3.11 3.83
CA ALA A 178 -4.45 -1.77 3.28
C ALA A 178 -3.91 -0.73 4.28
N PHE A 179 -4.40 -0.75 5.53
CA PHE A 179 -3.90 0.11 6.59
C PHE A 179 -2.42 -0.16 6.90
N ASP A 180 -2.03 -1.44 7.02
CA ASP A 180 -0.64 -1.84 7.27
C ASP A 180 0.30 -1.39 6.15
N GLY A 181 -0.12 -1.52 4.89
CA GLY A 181 0.63 -1.02 3.73
C GLY A 181 0.81 0.50 3.76
N LEU A 182 -0.24 1.25 4.07
CA LEU A 182 -0.15 2.71 4.24
C LEU A 182 0.79 3.09 5.39
N ARG A 183 0.63 2.44 6.55
CA ARG A 183 1.46 2.65 7.73
C ARG A 183 2.94 2.36 7.44
N ALA A 184 3.23 1.26 6.73
CA ALA A 184 4.59 0.90 6.33
C ALA A 184 5.22 1.97 5.42
N LEU A 185 4.48 2.48 4.44
CA LEU A 185 4.95 3.57 3.56
C LEU A 185 5.24 4.85 4.36
N VAL A 186 4.35 5.22 5.27
CA VAL A 186 4.52 6.39 6.14
C VAL A 186 5.73 6.23 7.05
N PHE A 187 5.88 5.10 7.74
CA PHE A 187 7.03 4.85 8.61
C PHE A 187 8.35 4.83 7.85
N MET A 188 8.38 4.23 6.67
CA MET A 188 9.57 4.25 5.81
C MET A 188 9.95 5.68 5.39
N GLY A 189 8.96 6.53 5.11
CA GLY A 189 9.18 7.93 4.78
C GLY A 189 9.56 8.81 5.96
N TYR A 190 9.06 8.50 7.15
CA TYR A 190 9.35 9.28 8.35
C TYR A 190 10.73 8.94 8.93
N TYR A 191 11.00 7.65 9.18
CA TYR A 191 12.20 7.21 9.89
C TYR A 191 13.48 7.17 9.04
N ARG A 192 13.40 7.51 7.74
CA ARG A 192 14.59 7.68 6.90
C ARG A 192 15.36 8.97 7.19
N ASP A 193 14.73 9.97 7.82
CA ASP A 193 15.36 11.25 8.14
C ASP A 193 16.14 11.13 9.45
N ALA A 194 17.42 11.50 9.45
CA ALA A 194 18.28 11.38 10.62
C ALA A 194 17.78 12.15 11.84
N ARG A 195 17.00 13.22 11.64
CA ARG A 195 16.38 14.00 12.73
C ARG A 195 15.36 13.18 13.53
N THR A 196 14.84 12.08 12.99
CA THR A 196 13.88 11.20 13.67
C THR A 196 14.53 10.06 14.46
N TRP A 197 15.81 9.75 14.23
CA TRP A 197 16.49 8.63 14.86
C TRP A 197 16.59 8.73 16.40
N PRO A 198 16.80 9.91 17.00
CA PRO A 198 16.78 10.05 18.46
C PRO A 198 15.46 9.61 19.10
N LEU A 199 14.33 9.72 18.38
CA LEU A 199 13.01 9.26 18.85
C LEU A 199 12.96 7.75 19.05
N LEU A 200 13.80 7.01 18.33
CA LEU A 200 13.93 5.55 18.43
C LEU A 200 15.04 5.12 19.40
N GLY A 201 15.72 6.06 20.06
CA GLY A 201 16.95 5.79 20.80
C GLY A 201 18.09 5.31 19.90
N TYR A 202 18.03 5.64 18.60
CA TYR A 202 19.04 5.27 17.62
C TYR A 202 19.96 6.47 17.34
N GLU A 203 21.25 6.32 17.60
CA GLU A 203 22.24 7.40 17.36
C GLU A 203 22.64 7.52 15.88
N GLY A 204 22.21 6.58 15.05
CA GLY A 204 22.62 6.49 13.65
C GLY A 204 23.69 5.42 13.40
N PRO A 205 24.04 5.18 12.12
CA PRO A 205 25.08 4.23 11.78
C PRO A 205 26.44 4.75 12.22
N THR A 206 27.10 4.03 13.13
CA THR A 206 28.50 4.24 13.46
C THR A 206 29.36 3.72 12.32
N LEU A 207 29.47 4.52 11.26
CA LEU A 207 30.44 4.23 10.22
C LEU A 207 31.84 4.40 10.83
N PRO A 208 32.73 3.39 10.74
CA PRO A 208 34.12 3.62 11.09
C PRO A 208 34.63 4.78 10.24
N PRO A 209 35.53 5.62 10.77
CA PRO A 209 36.11 6.73 10.02
C PRO A 209 36.55 6.22 8.66
N GLN A 210 35.99 6.77 7.59
CA GLN A 210 36.40 6.37 6.25
C GLN A 210 37.90 6.67 6.17
N PRO A 211 38.77 5.67 5.93
CA PRO A 211 40.20 5.90 5.88
C PRO A 211 40.42 7.01 4.87
N ALA A 212 41.11 8.08 5.29
CA ALA A 212 41.37 9.24 4.46
C ALA A 212 41.80 8.71 3.10
N ARG A 213 41.03 9.02 2.04
CA ARG A 213 41.39 8.61 0.68
C ARG A 213 42.83 9.06 0.52
N ALA A 214 43.77 8.11 0.49
CA ALA A 214 45.15 8.41 0.22
C ALA A 214 45.10 9.23 -1.06
N THR A 215 45.50 10.50 -0.97
CA THR A 215 45.58 11.42 -2.09
C THR A 215 46.15 10.63 -3.24
N GLN A 216 45.32 10.27 -4.23
CA GLN A 216 45.81 9.59 -5.41
C GLN A 216 46.82 10.56 -5.98
N ALA A 217 48.10 10.22 -5.83
CA ALA A 217 49.16 11.00 -6.41
C ALA A 217 48.80 11.16 -7.88
N PRO A 218 48.82 12.39 -8.43
CA PRO A 218 48.49 12.62 -9.83
C PRO A 218 49.34 11.65 -10.64
N GLY A 219 48.68 10.69 -11.27
CA GLY A 219 49.33 9.66 -12.06
C GLY A 219 50.25 10.35 -13.05
N GLY A 220 51.55 10.13 -12.89
CA GLY A 220 52.54 10.64 -13.81
C GLY A 220 52.18 10.18 -15.22
N GLY A 221 51.79 11.12 -16.07
CA GLY A 221 51.72 10.90 -17.50
C GLY A 221 53.13 10.55 -17.97
N GLY A 222 53.34 9.27 -18.27
CA GLY A 222 54.52 8.82 -18.98
C GLY A 222 54.46 9.26 -20.44
N PRO A 223 55.61 9.60 -21.05
CA PRO A 223 55.73 10.03 -22.45
C PRO A 223 55.48 8.90 -23.46
#